data_AF-A0A954I560-F1
#
_entry.id   AF-A0A954I560-F1
#
_cell.length_a   1.000
_cell.length_b   1.000
_cell.length_c   1.000
_cell.angle_alpha   90.00
_cell.angle_beta   90.00
_cell.angle_gamma   90.00
#
_symmetry.space_group_name_H-M   'P 1'
#
loop_
_entity.id
_entity.type
_entity.pdbx_description
1 polymer ?
#
loop_
_entity_poly.entity_id
_entity_poly.type
_entity_poly.pdbx_seq_one_letter_code
_entity_poly.pdbx_strand_id
1 'polypeptide(L)'
;MKSIVNCRSLVVAAILSGCFAVSAEAAEPGGTNAVAPAAAASAGGQPSGDSCWTAERRQNDTDGYVAFVLSKLDTELRRTMEARQKLEVDLKELSLRKQQAEQRQLLVDCAARELRAVLNSGCFPAQVNGECFPCPDTIVTRISALMMEAGALNQSISELTAELRAGRIENERLLVHTIVLKNDLARIDVRRSVMTAGRLPQEADGLFDE
;
A
#
# COMPACT_ATOMS: atom_id res chain seq x y z
N MET A 1 15.90 -37.70 2.64
CA MET A 1 14.64 -37.95 3.36
C MET A 1 13.76 -36.72 3.21
N LYS A 2 12.70 -36.78 2.37
CA LYS A 2 11.79 -35.66 2.14
C LYS A 2 10.69 -35.70 3.20
N SER A 3 10.60 -34.64 4.00
CA SER A 3 9.59 -34.46 5.04
C SER A 3 8.21 -34.34 4.38
N ILE A 4 7.36 -35.35 4.57
CA ILE A 4 5.93 -35.29 4.24
C ILE A 4 5.29 -34.46 5.36
N VAL A 5 5.25 -33.13 5.17
CA VAL A 5 4.46 -32.26 6.04
C VAL A 5 3.00 -32.63 5.82
N ASN A 6 2.43 -33.27 6.84
CA ASN A 6 1.09 -33.83 6.83
C ASN A 6 0.06 -32.68 6.75
N CYS A 7 -0.66 -32.53 5.62
CA CYS A 7 -1.63 -31.44 5.40
C CYS A 7 -2.70 -31.37 6.51
N ARG A 8 -2.99 -32.49 7.20
CA ARG A 8 -3.87 -32.54 8.39
C ARG A 8 -3.40 -31.65 9.55
N SER A 9 -2.09 -31.42 9.69
CA SER A 9 -1.54 -30.60 10.78
C SER A 9 -1.73 -29.09 10.56
N LEU A 10 -1.87 -28.65 9.31
CA LEU A 10 -2.08 -27.23 8.94
C LEU A 10 -3.55 -26.81 9.13
N VAL A 11 -4.50 -27.73 8.95
CA VAL A 11 -5.94 -27.45 9.12
C VAL A 11 -6.31 -27.23 10.59
N VAL A 12 -5.67 -27.95 11.52
CA VAL A 12 -5.92 -27.78 12.98
C VAL A 12 -5.42 -26.41 13.49
N ALA A 13 -4.36 -25.87 12.91
CA ALA A 13 -3.88 -24.53 13.27
C ALA A 13 -4.80 -23.40 12.78
N ALA A 14 -5.55 -23.62 11.69
CA ALA A 14 -6.45 -22.61 11.12
C ALA A 14 -7.81 -22.53 11.85
N ILE A 15 -8.26 -23.61 12.49
CA ILE A 15 -9.56 -23.67 13.16
C ILE A 15 -9.55 -22.98 14.54
N LEU A 16 -8.37 -22.85 15.18
CA LEU A 16 -8.24 -22.26 16.52
C LEU A 16 -8.20 -20.71 16.55
N SER A 17 -8.19 -20.03 15.39
CA SER A 17 -8.18 -18.56 15.30
C SER A 17 -9.55 -17.99 14.89
N GLY A 18 -10.63 -18.58 15.40
CA GLY A 18 -12.00 -18.24 15.06
C GLY A 18 -12.35 -16.76 15.25
N CYS A 19 -12.72 -16.11 14.13
CA CYS A 19 -13.70 -15.03 14.05
C CYS A 19 -14.14 -14.89 12.59
N PHE A 20 -15.14 -15.67 12.17
CA PHE A 20 -15.93 -15.36 10.97
C PHE A 20 -17.40 -15.63 11.25
N ALA A 21 -18.15 -14.55 11.42
CA ALA A 21 -19.59 -14.56 11.20
C ALA A 21 -19.82 -14.52 9.69
N VAL A 22 -20.39 -15.60 9.15
CA VAL A 22 -20.95 -15.65 7.80
C VAL A 22 -22.34 -15.05 7.87
N SER A 23 -22.61 -14.02 7.07
CA SER A 23 -23.97 -13.67 6.64
C SER A 23 -24.03 -13.90 5.15
N ALA A 24 -25.02 -14.71 4.75
CA ALA A 24 -25.28 -15.17 3.40
C ALA A 24 -26.45 -14.39 2.77
N GLU A 25 -26.51 -14.51 1.44
CA GLU A 25 -27.55 -14.06 0.49
C GLU A 25 -27.70 -12.54 0.26
N ALA A 26 -27.87 -12.02 -0.96
CA ALA A 26 -28.39 -12.62 -2.18
C ALA A 26 -27.78 -12.03 -3.46
N ALA A 27 -27.72 -12.85 -4.49
CA ALA A 27 -27.41 -12.51 -5.87
C ALA A 27 -28.58 -11.79 -6.56
N GLU A 28 -28.28 -10.91 -7.52
CA GLU A 28 -28.81 -10.98 -8.89
C GLU A 28 -27.88 -10.25 -9.88
N PRO A 29 -27.87 -10.66 -11.17
CA PRO A 29 -26.91 -10.22 -12.18
C PRO A 29 -27.50 -9.18 -13.14
N GLY A 30 -26.69 -8.21 -13.59
CA GLY A 30 -27.07 -7.42 -14.76
C GLY A 30 -26.32 -6.11 -14.89
N GLY A 31 -25.78 -5.87 -16.09
CA GLY A 31 -25.40 -4.52 -16.52
C GLY A 31 -23.92 -4.35 -16.79
N THR A 32 -23.50 -4.72 -18.00
CA THR A 32 -22.33 -4.17 -18.67
C THR A 32 -22.41 -2.65 -18.70
N ASN A 33 -21.42 -1.95 -18.13
CA ASN A 33 -20.84 -0.68 -18.62
C ASN A 33 -19.85 -0.10 -17.59
N ALA A 34 -18.56 -0.12 -17.91
CA ALA A 34 -17.56 0.84 -17.42
C ALA A 34 -16.34 0.70 -18.34
N VAL A 35 -16.35 1.39 -19.48
CA VAL A 35 -15.68 2.70 -19.66
C VAL A 35 -14.18 2.57 -19.35
N ALA A 36 -13.41 2.47 -20.42
CA ALA A 36 -11.95 2.58 -20.43
C ALA A 36 -11.51 3.87 -19.73
N PRO A 37 -10.31 3.91 -19.12
CA PRO A 37 -9.78 5.16 -18.60
C PRO A 37 -9.54 6.13 -19.76
N ALA A 38 -10.42 7.11 -19.88
CA ALA A 38 -10.27 8.22 -20.79
C ALA A 38 -9.01 9.00 -20.42
N ALA A 39 -8.15 9.20 -21.42
CA ALA A 39 -7.08 10.17 -21.37
C ALA A 39 -7.63 11.53 -20.97
N ALA A 40 -7.28 12.00 -19.77
CA ALA A 40 -7.53 13.36 -19.33
C ALA A 40 -6.51 14.29 -20.00
N ALA A 41 -6.77 14.63 -21.25
CA ALA A 41 -6.24 15.82 -21.88
C ALA A 41 -7.34 16.88 -21.91
N SER A 42 -7.25 17.86 -21.01
CA SER A 42 -7.77 19.24 -21.13
C SER A 42 -7.21 20.01 -19.94
N ALA A 43 -6.21 20.88 -20.14
CA ALA A 43 -6.39 22.25 -20.60
C ALA A 43 -7.26 23.04 -19.61
N GLY A 44 -6.58 23.83 -18.78
CA GLY A 44 -7.19 24.64 -17.72
C GLY A 44 -6.20 24.84 -16.60
N GLY A 45 -4.96 25.26 -16.92
CA GLY A 45 -4.06 25.80 -15.93
C GLY A 45 -4.69 27.06 -15.35
N GLN A 46 -5.50 26.90 -14.30
CA GLN A 46 -5.75 27.98 -13.38
C GLN A 46 -4.38 28.41 -12.89
N PRO A 47 -3.96 29.67 -13.08
CA PRO A 47 -2.86 30.20 -12.30
C PRO A 47 -3.32 30.04 -10.85
N SER A 48 -2.63 29.18 -10.11
CA SER A 48 -2.73 29.19 -8.66
C SER A 48 -2.55 30.65 -8.24
N GLY A 49 -3.58 31.23 -7.60
CA GLY A 49 -3.64 32.63 -7.18
C GLY A 49 -2.67 32.95 -6.04
N ASP A 50 -1.43 32.47 -6.15
CA ASP A 50 -0.55 32.19 -5.02
C ASP A 50 0.76 33.01 -5.05
N SER A 51 0.94 33.90 -6.04
CA SER A 51 2.16 34.71 -6.14
C SER A 51 1.89 36.22 -6.08
N CYS A 52 1.22 36.66 -5.00
CA CYS A 52 1.26 38.08 -4.59
C CYS A 52 2.69 38.57 -4.21
N TRP A 53 3.69 37.69 -4.27
CA TRP A 53 5.11 37.93 -4.01
C TRP A 53 5.90 38.21 -5.29
N THR A 54 5.80 39.44 -5.80
CA THR A 54 6.67 39.96 -6.87
C THR A 54 8.12 40.08 -6.39
N ALA A 55 9.09 40.14 -7.31
CA ALA A 55 10.51 40.27 -6.97
C ALA A 55 10.79 41.49 -6.06
N GLU A 56 10.13 42.62 -6.36
CA GLU A 56 10.19 43.86 -5.58
C GLU A 56 9.61 43.68 -4.17
N ARG A 57 8.47 42.99 -4.03
CA ARG A 57 7.85 42.75 -2.72
C ARG A 57 8.67 41.81 -1.84
N ARG A 58 9.41 40.86 -2.43
CA ARG A 58 10.35 39.99 -1.71
C ARG A 58 11.55 40.75 -1.16
N GLN A 59 12.01 41.80 -1.87
CA GLN A 59 13.09 42.65 -1.40
C GLN A 59 12.62 43.60 -0.29
N ASN A 60 11.41 44.16 -0.42
CA ASN A 60 10.89 45.15 0.52
C ASN A 60 10.29 44.53 1.80
N ASP A 61 9.77 43.31 1.72
CA ASP A 61 9.20 42.57 2.86
C ASP A 61 9.83 41.17 2.94
N THR A 62 11.12 41.15 3.26
CA THR A 62 11.89 39.89 3.35
C THR A 62 11.35 38.99 4.47
N ASP A 63 10.98 39.56 5.62
CA ASP A 63 10.47 38.78 6.76
C ASP A 63 9.10 38.17 6.48
N GLY A 64 8.17 38.93 5.87
CA GLY A 64 6.88 38.42 5.44
C GLY A 64 7.00 37.34 4.37
N TYR A 65 7.94 37.49 3.43
CA TYR A 65 8.20 36.47 2.42
C TYR A 65 8.77 35.19 3.02
N VAL A 66 9.71 35.29 3.98
CA VAL A 66 10.26 34.13 4.70
C VAL A 66 9.17 33.42 5.50
N ALA A 67 8.30 34.15 6.20
CA ALA A 67 7.17 33.57 6.92
C ALA A 67 6.20 32.83 5.99
N PHE A 68 5.92 33.39 4.80
CA PHE A 68 5.11 32.72 3.78
C PHE A 68 5.75 31.43 3.27
N VAL A 69 7.04 31.46 2.94
CA VAL A 69 7.78 30.27 2.46
C VAL A 69 7.77 29.17 3.54
N LEU A 70 8.02 29.53 4.81
CA LEU A 70 7.96 28.58 5.93
C LEU A 70 6.57 27.97 6.08
N SER A 71 5.51 28.77 6.03
CA SER A 71 4.13 28.29 6.12
C SER A 71 3.77 27.35 4.97
N LYS A 72 4.26 27.63 3.75
CA LYS A 72 4.00 26.80 2.57
C LYS A 72 4.74 25.46 2.67
N LEU A 73 6.03 25.49 3.04
CA LEU A 73 6.82 24.28 3.26
C LEU A 73 6.26 23.41 4.40
N ASP A 74 5.80 24.00 5.49
CA ASP A 74 5.14 23.26 6.59
C ASP A 74 3.84 22.59 6.13
N THR A 75 3.04 23.30 5.33
CA THR A 75 1.81 22.75 4.76
C THR A 75 2.09 21.58 3.82
N GLU A 76 3.10 21.71 2.94
CA GLU A 76 3.53 20.64 2.03
C GLU A 76 4.11 19.44 2.79
N LEU A 77 4.87 19.69 3.85
CA LEU A 77 5.39 18.64 4.74
C LEU A 77 4.26 17.86 5.38
N ARG A 78 3.25 18.55 5.93
CA ARG A 78 2.08 17.92 6.56
C ARG A 78 1.30 17.05 5.58
N ARG A 79 1.01 17.57 4.39
CA ARG A 79 0.35 16.82 3.30
C ARG A 79 1.14 15.58 2.89
N THR A 80 2.46 15.71 2.78
CA THR A 80 3.35 14.57 2.43
C THR A 80 3.34 13.50 3.53
N MET A 81 3.37 13.91 4.80
CA MET A 81 3.30 12.99 5.94
C MET A 81 1.95 12.26 6.02
N GLU A 82 0.83 12.97 5.81
CA GLU A 82 -0.51 12.38 5.77
C GLU A 82 -0.64 11.37 4.61
N ALA A 83 -0.16 11.73 3.42
CA ALA A 83 -0.16 10.83 2.26
C ALA A 83 0.68 9.57 2.53
N ARG A 84 1.84 9.72 3.17
CA ARG A 84 2.68 8.59 3.56
C ARG A 84 1.97 7.70 4.58
N GLN A 85 1.35 8.27 5.61
CA GLN A 85 0.63 7.51 6.63
C GLN A 85 -0.51 6.70 6.03
N LYS A 86 -1.27 7.29 5.10
CA LYS A 86 -2.32 6.58 4.37
C LYS A 86 -1.73 5.41 3.56
N LEU A 87 -0.65 5.65 2.82
CA LEU A 87 0.01 4.62 2.03
C LEU A 87 0.57 3.47 2.89
N GLU A 88 1.04 3.75 4.11
CA GLU A 88 1.48 2.71 5.05
C GLU A 88 0.32 1.80 5.52
N VAL A 89 -0.88 2.35 5.68
CA VAL A 89 -2.09 1.57 5.98
C VAL A 89 -2.47 0.71 4.78
N ASP A 90 -2.54 1.29 3.59
CA ASP A 90 -2.89 0.59 2.36
C ASP A 90 -1.91 -0.56 2.07
N LEU A 91 -0.61 -0.34 2.27
CA LEU A 91 0.42 -1.39 2.13
C LEU A 91 0.24 -2.54 3.12
N LYS A 92 -0.16 -2.25 4.36
CA LYS A 92 -0.46 -3.31 5.35
C LYS A 92 -1.68 -4.11 4.91
N GLU A 93 -2.73 -3.45 4.44
CA GLU A 93 -3.93 -4.13 3.96
C GLU A 93 -3.64 -5.03 2.75
N LEU A 94 -2.91 -4.52 1.75
CA LEU A 94 -2.48 -5.30 0.60
C LEU A 94 -1.63 -6.51 1.01
N SER A 95 -0.76 -6.35 2.01
CA SER A 95 0.05 -7.46 2.53
C SER A 95 -0.81 -8.55 3.16
N LEU A 96 -1.87 -8.17 3.88
CA LEU A 96 -2.81 -9.10 4.49
C LEU A 96 -3.60 -9.87 3.42
N ARG A 97 -4.12 -9.16 2.41
CA ARG A 97 -4.84 -9.77 1.28
C ARG A 97 -3.95 -10.76 0.53
N LYS A 98 -2.68 -10.42 0.31
CA LYS A 98 -1.69 -11.33 -0.29
C LYS A 98 -1.50 -12.59 0.57
N GLN A 99 -1.32 -12.44 1.88
CA GLN A 99 -1.14 -13.57 2.79
C GLN A 99 -2.36 -14.50 2.79
N GLN A 100 -3.57 -13.94 2.74
CA GLN A 100 -4.80 -14.72 2.64
C GLN A 100 -4.90 -15.49 1.31
N ALA A 101 -4.50 -14.87 0.20
CA ALA A 101 -4.46 -15.53 -1.10
C ALA A 101 -3.43 -16.68 -1.14
N GLU A 102 -2.23 -16.46 -0.58
CA GLU A 102 -1.20 -17.49 -0.45
C GLU A 102 -1.66 -18.67 0.41
N GLN A 103 -2.34 -18.39 1.54
CA GLN A 103 -2.89 -19.43 2.39
C GLN A 103 -3.97 -20.25 1.66
N ARG A 104 -4.87 -19.57 0.93
CA ARG A 104 -5.90 -20.25 0.13
C ARG A 104 -5.28 -21.11 -0.97
N GLN A 105 -4.24 -20.62 -1.63
CA GLN A 105 -3.51 -21.40 -2.63
C GLN A 105 -2.94 -22.70 -2.05
N LEU A 106 -2.32 -22.63 -0.87
CA LEU A 106 -1.78 -23.82 -0.20
C LEU A 106 -2.87 -24.86 0.12
N LEU A 107 -4.07 -24.41 0.52
CA LEU A 107 -5.21 -25.30 0.77
C LEU A 107 -5.69 -25.97 -0.52
N VAL A 108 -5.81 -25.20 -1.62
CA VAL A 108 -6.19 -25.71 -2.95
C VAL A 108 -5.16 -26.73 -3.44
N ASP A 109 -3.86 -26.46 -3.28
CA ASP A 109 -2.78 -27.36 -3.66
C ASP A 109 -2.71 -28.64 -2.80
N CYS A 110 -3.05 -28.57 -1.51
CA CYS A 110 -3.21 -29.76 -0.67
C CYS A 110 -4.41 -30.60 -1.15
N ALA A 111 -5.58 -29.98 -1.36
CA ALA A 111 -6.78 -30.68 -1.80
C ALA A 111 -6.58 -31.36 -3.18
N ALA A 112 -5.95 -30.68 -4.12
CA ALA A 112 -5.65 -31.25 -5.44
C ALA A 112 -4.69 -32.45 -5.35
N ARG A 113 -3.72 -32.44 -4.42
CA ARG A 113 -2.80 -33.57 -4.20
C ARG A 113 -3.51 -34.78 -3.58
N GLU A 114 -4.38 -34.55 -2.60
CA GLU A 114 -5.18 -35.62 -1.98
C GLU A 114 -6.07 -36.30 -3.02
N LEU A 115 -6.76 -35.52 -3.84
CA LEU A 115 -7.60 -36.04 -4.92
C LEU A 115 -6.79 -36.80 -5.99
N ARG A 116 -5.60 -36.31 -6.37
CA ARG A 116 -4.71 -37.06 -7.28
C ARG A 116 -4.24 -38.39 -6.68
N ALA A 117 -3.97 -38.43 -5.38
CA ALA A 117 -3.57 -39.68 -4.71
C ALA A 117 -4.71 -40.72 -4.74
N VAL A 118 -5.95 -40.28 -4.51
CA VAL A 118 -7.14 -41.14 -4.63
C VAL A 118 -7.34 -41.61 -6.07
N LEU A 119 -7.24 -40.70 -7.05
CA LEU A 119 -7.35 -41.06 -8.46
C LEU A 119 -6.35 -42.16 -8.85
N ASN A 120 -5.10 -42.03 -8.38
CA ASN A 120 -4.04 -43.00 -8.66
C ASN A 120 -4.21 -44.33 -7.91
N SER A 121 -4.98 -44.35 -6.81
CA SER A 121 -5.24 -45.59 -6.05
C SER A 121 -6.20 -46.54 -6.79
N GLY A 122 -7.04 -46.01 -7.69
CA GLY A 122 -8.00 -46.82 -8.46
C GLY A 122 -9.17 -47.40 -7.65
N CYS A 123 -9.27 -47.09 -6.35
CA CYS A 123 -10.35 -47.59 -5.49
C CYS A 123 -11.54 -46.61 -5.50
N PHE A 124 -12.71 -47.08 -5.94
CA PHE A 124 -13.95 -46.30 -6.00
C PHE A 124 -15.15 -47.11 -5.48
N PRO A 125 -16.14 -46.47 -4.82
CA PRO A 125 -16.22 -45.05 -4.49
C PRO A 125 -15.20 -44.64 -3.41
N ALA A 126 -14.74 -43.38 -3.46
CA ALA A 126 -13.77 -42.85 -2.51
C ALA A 126 -14.34 -41.66 -1.74
N GLN A 127 -13.88 -41.46 -0.50
CA GLN A 127 -14.28 -40.32 0.33
C GLN A 127 -13.05 -39.46 0.66
N VAL A 128 -13.11 -38.17 0.31
CA VAL A 128 -12.04 -37.19 0.58
C VAL A 128 -12.65 -35.97 1.22
N ASN A 129 -12.16 -35.60 2.42
CA ASN A 129 -12.62 -34.42 3.17
C ASN A 129 -14.16 -34.33 3.34
N GLY A 130 -14.82 -35.49 3.46
CA GLY A 130 -16.28 -35.58 3.61
C GLY A 130 -17.06 -35.61 2.30
N GLU A 131 -16.44 -35.30 1.15
CA GLU A 131 -17.04 -35.45 -0.19
C GLU A 131 -16.87 -36.90 -0.68
N CYS A 132 -17.94 -37.49 -1.26
CA CYS A 132 -17.93 -38.83 -1.84
C CYS A 132 -17.81 -38.76 -3.36
N PHE A 133 -16.88 -39.52 -3.92
CA PHE A 133 -16.56 -39.56 -5.34
C PHE A 133 -16.90 -40.96 -5.91
N PRO A 134 -17.99 -41.08 -6.70
CA PRO A 134 -18.47 -42.37 -7.18
C PRO A 134 -17.63 -42.97 -8.31
N CYS A 135 -16.92 -42.14 -9.08
CA CYS A 135 -16.13 -42.57 -10.24
C CYS A 135 -14.92 -41.63 -10.47
N PRO A 136 -13.88 -42.10 -11.19
CA PRO A 136 -12.67 -41.30 -11.44
C PRO A 136 -12.94 -39.98 -12.16
N ASP A 137 -13.93 -39.92 -13.06
CA ASP A 137 -14.25 -38.71 -13.83
C ASP A 137 -14.63 -37.53 -12.92
N THR A 138 -15.38 -37.79 -11.84
CA THR A 138 -15.75 -36.75 -10.86
C THR A 138 -14.53 -36.17 -10.13
N ILE A 139 -13.54 -37.01 -9.84
CA ILE A 139 -12.27 -36.57 -9.24
C ILE A 139 -11.48 -35.72 -10.23
N VAL A 140 -11.41 -36.13 -11.51
CA VAL A 140 -10.73 -35.36 -12.56
C VAL A 140 -11.35 -33.97 -12.70
N THR A 141 -12.68 -33.88 -12.79
CA THR A 141 -13.39 -32.59 -12.87
C THR A 141 -13.09 -31.70 -11.66
N ARG A 142 -13.08 -32.27 -10.45
CA ARG A 142 -12.76 -31.52 -9.22
C ARG A 142 -11.31 -31.03 -9.21
N ILE A 143 -10.36 -31.87 -9.63
CA ILE A 143 -8.95 -31.48 -9.77
C ILE A 143 -8.81 -30.34 -10.79
N SER A 144 -9.48 -30.42 -11.94
CA SER A 144 -9.47 -29.36 -12.95
C SER A 144 -10.00 -28.04 -12.40
N ALA A 145 -11.10 -28.07 -11.64
CA ALA A 145 -11.64 -26.88 -10.98
C ALA A 145 -10.64 -26.27 -9.97
N LEU A 146 -10.02 -27.10 -9.14
CA LEU A 146 -8.99 -26.65 -8.19
C LEU A 146 -7.76 -26.07 -8.89
N MET A 147 -7.34 -26.63 -10.03
CA MET A 147 -6.23 -26.09 -10.82
C MET A 147 -6.56 -24.73 -11.43
N MET A 148 -7.80 -24.52 -11.89
CA MET A 148 -8.23 -23.20 -12.36
C MET A 148 -8.26 -22.18 -11.20
N GLU A 149 -8.76 -22.58 -10.04
CA GLU A 149 -8.74 -21.73 -8.83
C GLU A 149 -7.31 -21.38 -8.42
N ALA A 150 -6.40 -22.35 -8.40
CA ALA A 150 -4.98 -22.10 -8.13
C ALA A 150 -4.35 -21.16 -9.16
N GLY A 151 -4.71 -21.27 -10.43
CA GLY A 151 -4.28 -20.35 -11.49
C GLY A 151 -4.73 -18.90 -11.21
N ALA A 152 -6.00 -18.72 -10.87
CA ALA A 152 -6.55 -17.40 -10.54
C ALA A 152 -5.90 -16.80 -9.27
N LEU A 153 -5.65 -17.62 -8.25
CA LEU A 153 -4.96 -17.18 -7.03
C LEU A 153 -3.52 -16.76 -7.31
N ASN A 154 -2.78 -17.51 -8.13
CA ASN A 154 -1.42 -17.14 -8.54
C ASN A 154 -1.40 -15.80 -9.27
N GLN A 155 -2.35 -15.58 -10.19
CA GLN A 155 -2.47 -14.31 -10.88
C GLN A 155 -2.73 -13.17 -9.89
N SER A 156 -3.70 -13.34 -8.99
CA SER A 156 -4.00 -12.34 -7.95
C SER A 156 -2.79 -12.05 -7.05
N ILE A 157 -2.05 -13.07 -6.61
CA ILE A 157 -0.82 -12.91 -5.81
C ILE A 157 0.24 -12.13 -6.60
N SER A 158 0.36 -12.36 -7.90
CA SER A 158 1.30 -11.64 -8.76
C SER A 158 0.94 -10.16 -8.89
N GLU A 159 -0.34 -9.85 -9.07
CA GLU A 159 -0.88 -8.48 -9.13
C GLU A 159 -0.66 -7.75 -7.79
N LEU A 160 -1.06 -8.36 -6.67
CA LEU A 160 -0.82 -7.83 -5.33
C LEU A 160 0.66 -7.61 -5.02
N THR A 161 1.54 -8.48 -5.53
CA THR A 161 2.99 -8.32 -5.37
C THR A 161 3.51 -7.12 -6.17
N ALA A 162 2.99 -6.90 -7.39
CA ALA A 162 3.34 -5.74 -8.18
C ALA A 162 2.85 -4.44 -7.52
N GLU A 163 1.62 -4.41 -7.01
CA GLU A 163 1.05 -3.28 -6.28
C GLU A 163 1.85 -2.96 -5.00
N LEU A 164 2.18 -3.97 -4.20
CA LEU A 164 3.02 -3.80 -3.02
C LEU A 164 4.40 -3.21 -3.36
N ARG A 165 4.99 -3.65 -4.47
CA ARG A 165 6.28 -3.12 -4.93
C ARG A 165 6.15 -1.65 -5.35
N ALA A 166 5.13 -1.31 -6.12
CA ALA A 166 4.87 0.06 -6.54
C ALA A 166 4.60 0.98 -5.33
N GLY A 167 3.77 0.53 -4.38
CA GLY A 167 3.48 1.27 -3.17
C GLY A 167 4.71 1.45 -2.25
N ARG A 168 5.61 0.47 -2.16
CA ARG A 168 6.89 0.63 -1.44
C ARG A 168 7.79 1.69 -2.07
N ILE A 169 7.91 1.68 -3.40
CA ILE A 169 8.68 2.70 -4.13
C ILE A 169 8.11 4.10 -3.88
N GLU A 170 6.78 4.25 -3.94
CA GLU A 170 6.15 5.54 -3.65
C GLU A 170 6.33 5.96 -2.18
N ASN A 171 6.30 5.02 -1.24
CA ASN A 171 6.57 5.31 0.16
C ASN A 171 8.00 5.82 0.38
N GLU A 172 8.99 5.18 -0.24
CA GLU A 172 10.38 5.63 -0.24
C GLU A 172 10.51 7.03 -0.87
N ARG A 173 9.82 7.29 -1.98
CA ARG A 173 9.78 8.61 -2.62
C ARG A 173 9.24 9.68 -1.67
N LEU A 174 8.12 9.41 -0.99
CA LEU A 174 7.52 10.32 -0.01
C LEU A 174 8.41 10.52 1.21
N LEU A 175 9.13 9.48 1.66
CA LEU A 175 10.10 9.58 2.75
C LEU A 175 11.26 10.53 2.38
N VAL A 176 11.83 10.37 1.19
CA VAL A 176 12.89 11.26 0.69
C VAL A 176 12.38 12.69 0.58
N HIS A 177 11.19 12.90 0.01
CA HIS A 177 10.57 14.22 -0.09
C HIS A 177 10.37 14.87 1.29
N THR A 178 9.90 14.10 2.27
CA THR A 178 9.76 14.56 3.67
C THR A 178 11.10 15.00 4.26
N ILE A 179 12.18 14.24 4.01
CA ILE A 179 13.52 14.59 4.50
C ILE A 179 14.03 15.88 3.86
N VAL A 180 13.82 16.06 2.56
CA VAL A 180 14.19 17.28 1.83
C VAL A 180 13.45 18.49 2.42
N LEU A 181 12.12 18.43 2.56
CA LEU A 181 11.32 19.51 3.13
C LEU A 181 11.75 19.87 4.56
N LYS A 182 12.05 18.86 5.40
CA LYS A 182 12.59 19.09 6.75
C LYS A 182 13.96 19.77 6.73
N ASN A 183 14.83 19.40 5.77
CA ASN A 183 16.13 20.03 5.62
C ASN A 183 16.00 21.48 5.17
N ASP A 184 15.08 21.77 4.24
CA ASP A 184 14.82 23.12 3.75
C ASP A 184 14.28 24.03 4.85
N LEU A 185 13.34 23.54 5.66
CA LEU A 185 12.86 24.25 6.86
C LEU A 185 14.03 24.56 7.81
N ALA A 186 14.84 23.56 8.16
CA ALA A 186 15.98 23.74 9.05
C ALA A 186 17.03 24.73 8.49
N ARG A 187 17.29 24.71 7.18
CA ARG A 187 18.20 25.66 6.51
C ARG A 187 17.69 27.09 6.61
N ILE A 188 16.39 27.31 6.40
CA ILE A 188 15.79 28.64 6.50
C ILE A 188 15.89 29.16 7.94
N ASP A 189 15.59 28.31 8.93
CA ASP A 189 15.69 28.67 10.35
C ASP A 189 17.13 29.00 10.78
N VAL A 190 18.12 28.21 10.36
CA VAL A 190 19.55 28.48 10.62
C VAL A 190 19.95 29.80 9.96
N ARG A 191 19.58 30.02 8.69
CA ARG A 191 19.92 31.27 7.99
C ARG A 191 19.31 32.49 8.69
N ARG A 192 18.07 32.38 9.16
CA ARG A 192 17.40 33.44 9.94
C ARG A 192 18.12 33.70 11.27
N SER A 193 18.51 32.64 11.97
CA SER A 193 19.24 32.73 13.24
C SER A 193 20.62 33.37 13.07
N VAL A 194 21.36 33.02 12.01
CA VAL A 194 22.67 33.63 11.70
C VAL A 194 22.51 35.11 11.31
N MET A 195 21.48 35.46 10.53
CA MET A 195 21.23 36.86 10.13
C MET A 195 20.79 37.74 11.32
N THR A 196 20.07 37.17 12.29
CA THR A 196 19.67 37.88 13.52
C THR A 196 20.83 38.00 14.51
N ALA A 197 21.62 36.94 14.70
CA ALA A 197 22.82 36.99 15.55
C ALA A 197 23.95 37.86 14.97
N GLY A 198 24.08 37.93 13.64
CA GLY A 198 25.02 38.82 12.95
C GLY A 198 24.58 40.29 12.93
N ARG A 199 23.32 40.57 13.30
CA ARG A 199 22.81 41.91 13.64
C ARG A 199 22.82 42.07 15.17
N LEU A 200 24.00 42.06 15.79
CA LEU A 200 24.13 42.60 17.14
C LEU A 200 23.84 44.11 17.09
N PRO A 201 23.04 44.66 18.02
CA PRO A 201 22.76 46.09 18.05
C PRO A 201 24.06 46.88 18.25
N GLN A 202 24.28 47.90 17.41
CA GLN A 202 25.27 48.97 17.60
C GLN A 202 24.90 49.89 18.79
N GLU A 203 24.31 49.35 19.85
CA GLU A 203 24.04 50.07 21.10
C GLU A 203 25.05 49.62 22.14
N ALA A 204 26.33 49.89 21.88
CA ALA A 204 27.39 49.82 22.88
C ALA A 204 28.54 50.83 22.63
N ASP A 205 28.40 51.78 21.68
CA ASP A 205 29.42 52.81 21.42
C ASP A 205 29.22 54.10 22.25
N GLY A 206 28.53 54.00 23.40
CA GLY A 206 28.28 55.14 24.30
C GLY A 206 28.66 54.90 25.76
N LEU A 207 29.51 53.91 26.06
CA LEU A 207 29.84 53.53 27.44
C LEU A 207 31.35 53.50 27.76
N PHE A 208 32.14 54.30 27.03
CA PHE A 208 33.53 54.59 27.36
C PHE A 208 33.85 56.06 27.04
N ASP A 209 33.08 56.98 27.61
CA ASP A 209 33.56 58.34 27.90
C ASP A 209 33.79 58.40 29.42
N GLU A 210 35.00 58.01 29.85
CA GLU A 210 35.69 58.50 31.06
C GLU A 210 37.21 58.40 30.85
#